data_AF-A0A822EBM8-F1
#
_entry.id   AF-A0A822EBM8-F1
#
_cell.length_a   1.000
_cell.length_b   1.000
_cell.length_c   1.000
_cell.angle_alpha   90.00
_cell.angle_beta   90.00
_cell.angle_gamma   90.00
#
_symmetry.space_group_name_H-M   'P 1'
#
loop_
_entity.id
_entity.type
_entity.pdbx_description
1 polymer ?
#
loop_
_entity_poly.entity_id
_entity_poly.type
_entity_poly.pdbx_seq_one_letter_code
_entity_poly.pdbx_strand_id
1 'polypeptide(L)'
;MQHSCSHTCQHVDETNVGRWNLYTKIDKYNLQCYNEKHDSSGSFLKVVESDDEQELLFSIPFNGALKITGLCVIGENDPSHPNTVKFICGYIFFYMQ
;
A
#
# COMPACT_ATOMS: atom_id res chain seq x y z
N MET A 1 0.04 -28.73 22.06
CA MET A 1 0.67 -28.64 23.40
C MET A 1 0.35 -27.24 23.93
N GLN A 2 -0.50 -27.14 24.96
CA GLN A 2 -0.98 -25.86 25.50
C GLN A 2 0.06 -25.28 26.46
N HIS A 3 0.50 -24.04 26.20
CA HIS A 3 1.29 -23.22 27.11
C HIS A 3 0.37 -22.21 27.81
N SER A 4 0.40 -22.21 29.15
CA SER A 4 -0.30 -21.25 30.00
C SER A 4 0.56 -19.98 30.14
N CYS A 5 0.18 -18.91 29.45
CA CYS A 5 0.76 -17.59 29.65
C CYS A 5 -0.34 -16.62 30.12
N SER A 6 -0.11 -16.02 31.30
CA SER A 6 -1.00 -15.06 31.98
C SER A 6 -0.82 -13.64 31.45
N HIS A 7 -0.94 -13.44 30.14
CA HIS A 7 -0.99 -12.12 29.51
C HIS A 7 -2.00 -12.15 28.37
N THR A 8 -2.71 -11.05 28.14
CA THR A 8 -3.63 -10.85 27.00
C THR A 8 -2.83 -10.83 25.69
N CYS A 9 -2.30 -11.97 25.29
CA CYS A 9 -1.73 -12.18 23.97
C CYS A 9 -2.91 -12.31 23.02
N GLN A 10 -3.15 -11.30 22.18
CA GLN A 10 -4.06 -11.44 21.04
C GLN A 10 -3.48 -12.50 20.12
N HIS A 11 -3.92 -13.75 20.29
CA HIS A 11 -3.68 -14.81 19.32
C HIS A 11 -4.34 -14.36 18.02
N VAL A 12 -3.51 -14.06 17.02
CA VAL A 12 -3.97 -13.74 15.68
C VAL A 12 -4.63 -15.00 15.16
N ASP A 13 -5.96 -14.96 15.02
CA ASP A 13 -6.74 -16.11 14.59
C ASP A 13 -6.28 -16.53 13.19
N GLU A 14 -5.69 -17.72 13.11
CA GLU A 14 -5.10 -18.33 11.91
C GLU A 14 -6.13 -18.48 10.78
N THR A 15 -7.44 -18.42 11.08
CA THR A 15 -8.52 -18.47 10.08
C THR A 15 -8.73 -17.17 9.31
N ASN A 16 -8.13 -16.06 9.73
CA ASN A 16 -8.30 -14.76 9.05
C ASN A 16 -7.12 -14.38 8.14
N VAL A 17 -6.07 -15.20 8.08
CA VAL A 17 -4.91 -14.99 7.20
C VAL A 17 -5.36 -14.99 5.74
N GLY A 18 -5.49 -13.79 5.16
CA GLY A 18 -5.93 -13.57 3.77
C GLY A 18 -7.16 -12.67 3.61
N ARG A 19 -8.02 -12.52 4.64
CA ARG A 19 -9.19 -11.63 4.58
C ARG A 19 -8.84 -10.15 4.52
N TRP A 20 -7.65 -9.79 5.00
CA TRP A 20 -7.13 -8.42 5.02
C TRP A 20 -6.31 -8.06 3.79
N ASN A 21 -6.19 -8.95 2.79
CA ASN A 21 -5.46 -8.64 1.57
C ASN A 21 -6.31 -7.77 0.62
N LEU A 22 -6.36 -6.47 0.91
CA LEU A 22 -7.08 -5.47 0.13
C LEU A 22 -6.54 -5.35 -1.31
N TYR A 23 -5.33 -5.86 -1.60
CA TYR A 23 -4.79 -5.91 -2.95
C TYR A 23 -5.72 -6.65 -3.94
N THR A 24 -6.41 -7.70 -3.47
CA THR A 24 -7.38 -8.46 -4.29
C THR A 24 -8.65 -7.67 -4.60
N LYS A 25 -8.90 -6.58 -3.85
CA LYS A 25 -10.07 -5.71 -3.99
C LYS A 25 -9.78 -4.45 -4.80
N ILE A 26 -8.53 -4.22 -5.19
CA ILE A 26 -8.15 -3.09 -6.03
C ILE A 26 -8.66 -3.34 -7.45
N ASP A 27 -9.29 -2.32 -8.03
CA ASP A 27 -9.59 -2.31 -9.46
C ASP A 27 -8.33 -1.95 -10.23
N LYS A 28 -7.65 -2.98 -10.72
CA LYS A 28 -6.40 -2.84 -11.48
C LYS A 28 -6.61 -2.21 -12.86
N TYR A 29 -7.83 -2.18 -13.40
CA TYR A 29 -8.11 -1.63 -14.73
C TYR A 29 -8.24 -0.11 -14.70
N ASN A 30 -8.85 0.43 -13.65
CA ASN A 30 -9.05 1.87 -13.48
C ASN A 30 -7.95 2.54 -12.65
N LEU A 31 -6.92 1.78 -12.32
CA LEU A 31 -5.81 2.25 -11.53
C LEU A 31 -4.94 3.22 -12.32
N GLN A 32 -4.54 4.33 -11.69
CA GLN A 32 -3.67 5.32 -12.31
C GLN A 32 -2.52 5.70 -11.39
N CYS A 33 -1.34 5.84 -12.00
CA CYS A 33 -0.16 6.42 -11.38
C CYS A 33 0.16 7.73 -12.11
N TYR A 34 0.44 8.79 -11.36
CA TYR A 34 0.84 10.09 -11.90
C TYR A 34 2.22 10.46 -11.40
N ASN A 35 2.98 11.17 -12.23
CA ASN A 35 4.34 11.65 -11.97
C ASN A 35 5.37 10.52 -11.82
N GLU A 36 5.15 9.39 -12.50
CA GLU A 36 6.18 8.38 -12.69
C GLU A 36 7.22 8.85 -13.74
N LYS A 37 8.50 8.67 -13.43
CA LYS A 37 9.63 9.06 -14.30
C LYS A 37 9.66 8.30 -15.63
N HIS A 38 9.25 7.04 -15.59
CA HIS A 38 9.13 6.19 -16.76
C HIS A 38 7.70 5.65 -16.78
N ASP A 39 6.98 5.85 -17.89
CA ASP A 39 5.61 5.37 -18.06
C ASP A 39 5.63 3.83 -17.93
N SER A 40 5.30 3.36 -16.73
CA SER A 40 5.34 1.97 -16.35
C SER A 40 3.93 1.39 -16.35
N SER A 41 2.99 2.02 -17.07
CA SER A 41 1.67 1.52 -17.45
C SER A 41 1.05 0.57 -16.42
N GLY A 42 0.90 1.06 -15.19
CA GLY A 42 0.14 0.38 -14.13
C GLY A 42 0.74 -0.90 -13.57
N SER A 43 2.02 -1.19 -13.80
CA SER A 43 2.68 -2.35 -13.20
C SER A 43 3.10 -2.06 -11.76
N PHE A 44 2.16 -2.07 -10.81
CA PHE A 44 2.43 -1.99 -9.35
C PHE A 44 3.42 -3.04 -8.80
N LEU A 45 3.77 -4.02 -9.61
CA LEU A 45 4.74 -5.07 -9.28
C LEU A 45 6.18 -4.66 -9.62
N LYS A 46 6.38 -3.46 -10.16
CA LYS A 46 7.68 -2.90 -10.49
C LYS A 46 7.97 -1.68 -9.63
N VAL A 47 9.26 -1.44 -9.40
CA VAL A 47 9.75 -0.23 -8.74
C VAL A 47 9.29 0.97 -9.57
N VAL A 48 8.64 1.94 -8.91
CA VAL A 48 8.18 3.18 -9.53
C VAL A 48 9.07 4.31 -9.00
N GLU A 49 9.70 5.03 -9.90
CA GLU A 49 10.54 6.19 -9.58
C GLU A 49 9.73 7.48 -9.83
N SER A 50 9.82 8.45 -8.93
CA SER A 50 9.26 9.78 -9.13
C SER A 50 10.08 10.56 -10.14
N ASP A 51 9.42 11.35 -10.99
CA ASP A 51 10.12 12.37 -11.78
C ASP A 51 10.60 13.48 -10.81
N ASP A 52 11.89 13.79 -10.84
CA ASP A 52 12.78 14.29 -9.76
C ASP A 52 12.28 15.48 -8.89
N GLU A 53 11.18 16.14 -9.24
CA GLU A 53 10.70 17.37 -8.57
C GLU A 53 9.22 17.30 -8.14
N GLN A 54 8.51 16.18 -8.34
CA GLN A 54 7.07 16.10 -8.09
C GLN A 54 6.64 14.92 -7.20
N GLU A 55 5.53 15.12 -6.49
CA GLU A 55 4.87 14.11 -5.66
C GLU A 55 4.36 12.96 -6.52
N LEU A 56 4.63 11.72 -6.11
CA LEU A 56 4.14 10.52 -6.79
C LEU A 56 2.72 10.21 -6.29
N LEU A 57 1.75 10.14 -7.19
CA LEU A 57 0.34 9.95 -6.84
C LEU A 57 -0.19 8.64 -7.41
N PHE A 58 -0.79 7.82 -6.54
CA PHE A 58 -1.55 6.65 -6.94
C PHE A 58 -3.04 6.87 -6.69
N SER A 59 -3.83 6.77 -7.76
CA SER A 59 -5.28 6.61 -7.67
C SER A 59 -5.60 5.13 -7.58
N ILE A 60 -6.08 4.69 -6.42
CA ILE A 60 -6.36 3.28 -6.12
C ILE A 60 -7.87 3.09 -5.93
N PRO A 61 -8.63 2.92 -7.03
CA PRO A 61 -10.02 2.52 -6.93
C PRO A 61 -10.15 1.12 -6.31
N PHE A 62 -11.14 0.97 -5.45
CA PHE A 62 -11.48 -0.30 -4.82
C PHE A 62 -12.85 -0.79 -5.32
N ASN A 63 -12.95 -2.10 -5.51
CA ASN A 63 -14.20 -2.76 -5.88
C ASN A 63 -15.13 -2.90 -4.68
N GLY A 64 -16.04 -1.93 -4.55
CA GLY A 64 -17.05 -1.89 -3.49
C GLY A 64 -16.60 -1.17 -2.23
N ALA A 65 -17.53 -1.01 -1.28
CA ALA A 65 -17.25 -0.37 -0.01
C ALA A 65 -16.38 -1.28 0.87
N LEU A 66 -15.20 -0.79 1.26
CA LEU A 66 -14.29 -1.51 2.13
C LEU A 66 -13.71 -0.61 3.21
N LYS A 67 -13.42 -1.23 4.36
CA LYS A 67 -12.73 -0.57 5.47
C LYS A 67 -11.25 -0.87 5.36
N ILE A 68 -10.44 0.18 5.25
CA ILE A 68 -8.99 0.05 5.24
C ILE A 68 -8.51 -0.18 6.66
N THR A 69 -7.80 -1.29 6.85
CA THR A 69 -7.25 -1.69 8.16
C THR A 69 -5.79 -1.29 8.33
N GLY A 70 -5.06 -1.09 7.24
CA GLY A 70 -3.66 -0.68 7.25
C GLY A 70 -3.12 -0.44 5.85
N LEU A 71 -2.00 0.27 5.78
CA LEU A 71 -1.22 0.55 4.57
C LEU A 71 0.22 0.08 4.84
N CYS A 72 0.79 -0.69 3.93
CA CYS A 72 2.19 -1.12 3.99
C CYS A 72 2.93 -0.47 2.82
N VAL A 73 4.02 0.22 3.12
CA VAL A 73 4.89 0.88 2.15
C VAL A 73 6.28 0.28 2.31
N ILE A 74 6.84 -0.20 1.21
CA ILE A 74 8.15 -0.85 1.18
C ILE A 74 8.98 -0.08 0.15
N GLY A 75 10.14 0.40 0.59
CA GLY A 75 11.15 1.02 -0.27
C GLY A 75 12.49 0.32 -0.07
N GLU A 76 13.45 0.63 -0.94
CA GLU A 76 14.85 0.23 -0.74
C GLU A 76 15.48 0.97 0.45
N ASN A 77 16.63 0.50 0.92
CA ASN A 77 17.34 1.06 2.10
C ASN A 77 18.13 2.33 1.76
N ASP A 78 17.71 3.03 0.72
CA ASP A 78 18.33 4.22 0.15
C ASP A 78 17.40 5.41 0.36
N PRO A 79 17.88 6.68 0.30
CA PRO A 79 17.04 7.87 0.53
C PRO A 79 15.89 8.03 -0.47
N SER A 80 15.82 7.19 -1.50
CA SER A 80 14.73 7.08 -2.47
C SER A 80 13.41 6.54 -1.88
N HIS A 81 13.31 6.32 -0.58
CA HIS A 81 12.05 5.95 0.06
C HIS A 81 11.19 7.19 0.35
N PRO A 82 9.85 7.07 0.29
CA PRO A 82 8.97 8.18 0.61
C PRO A 82 9.11 8.56 2.08
N ASN A 83 9.42 9.84 2.33
CA ASN A 83 9.50 10.38 3.69
C ASN A 83 8.11 10.66 4.27
N THR A 84 7.13 11.00 3.42
CA THR A 84 5.75 11.24 3.84
C THR A 84 4.78 10.52 2.92
N VAL A 85 3.76 9.91 3.53
CA VAL A 85 2.67 9.26 2.82
C VAL A 85 1.36 9.87 3.31
N LYS A 86 0.55 10.39 2.38
CA LYS A 86 -0.79 10.88 2.69
C LYS A 86 -1.82 9.98 2.04
N PHE A 87 -2.72 9.47 2.87
CA PHE A 87 -3.86 8.70 2.41
C PHE A 87 -5.11 9.58 2.43
N ILE A 88 -5.70 9.79 1.27
CA ILE A 88 -7.00 10.42 1.08
C ILE A 88 -7.92 9.33 0.53
N CYS A 89 -9.22 9.36 0.84
CA CYS A 89 -10.16 8.33 0.39
C CYS A 89 -10.03 8.09 -1.13
N GLY A 90 -9.44 6.94 -1.52
CA GLY A 90 -9.18 6.55 -2.92
C GLY A 90 -7.85 7.03 -3.54
N TYR A 91 -7.06 7.86 -2.85
CA TYR A 91 -5.80 8.42 -3.34
C TYR A 91 -4.67 8.27 -2.33
N ILE A 92 -3.49 7.86 -2.80
CA ILE A 92 -2.29 7.76 -1.98
C ILE A 92 -1.21 8.65 -2.59
N PHE A 93 -0.73 9.62 -1.83
CA PHE A 93 0.35 10.52 -2.20
C PHE A 93 1.63 10.10 -1.49
N PHE A 94 2.70 10.00 -2.26
CA PHE A 94 4.04 9.72 -1.78
C PHE A 94 4.92 10.95 -2.01
N TYR A 95 5.54 11.41 -0.94
CA TYR A 95 6.43 12.56 -0.92
C TYR A 95 7.86 12.06 -0.75
N MET A 96 8.67 12.24 -1.79
CA MET A 96 10.11 11.97 -1.78
C MET A 96 10.87 13.21 -1.29
N GLN A 97 12.07 13.05 -0.74
CA GLN A 97 12.91 14.15 -0.25
C GLN A 97 14.18 14.29 -1.09
#